data_AF-D6RDP9-F1
#
_entry.id   AF-D6RDP9-F1
#
_cell.length_a   1.000
_cell.length_b   1.000
_cell.length_c   1.000
_cell.angle_alpha   90.00
_cell.angle_beta   90.00
_cell.angle_gamma   90.00
#
_symmetry.space_group_name_H-M   'P 1'
#
loop_
_entity.id
_entity.type
_entity.pdbx_description
1 polymer ?
#
loop_
_entity_poly.entity_id
_entity_poly.type
_entity_poly.pdbx_seq_one_letter_code
_entity_poly.pdbx_strand_id
1 'polypeptide(L)'
;MATNESVSIFSSASLAVEYVDSLLPENPLQEPFKNAWNYMLNNYTKFQIATWGSLIVHEALYFLFCLPGFLFQFIPYMKKYKIQKDKPETWENQWKCFKVLLFNHFCIQLPLICGTYYFTEYFNIPYDWERMPRWYFLLARCFGCAVIEDTWHYFLHRLLHHKRIYKYIHKVHHEFQAPFGMEAEYAHPLETLILGTGFFIGIVLLCDHVILLWAWVTIR
;
A
#
# COMPACT_ATOMS: atom_id res chain seq x y z
N MET A 1 -32.12 -4.02 30.42
CA MET A 1 -32.07 -2.55 30.59
C MET A 1 -30.76 -1.91 30.09
N ALA A 2 -29.66 -2.66 29.86
CA ALA A 2 -28.38 -2.10 29.41
C ALA A 2 -28.28 -1.75 27.90
N THR A 3 -29.27 -2.11 27.08
CA THR A 3 -29.24 -1.93 25.61
C THR A 3 -29.66 -0.54 25.15
N ASN A 4 -30.41 0.22 25.95
CA ASN A 4 -30.90 1.55 25.55
C ASN A 4 -29.86 2.66 25.79
N GLU A 5 -29.01 2.53 26.81
CA GLU A 5 -28.01 3.55 27.12
C GLU A 5 -26.86 3.56 26.11
N SER A 6 -26.41 2.39 25.63
CA SER A 6 -25.37 2.31 24.60
C SER A 6 -25.83 2.94 23.28
N VAL A 7 -27.06 2.65 22.84
CA VAL A 7 -27.66 3.25 21.63
C VAL A 7 -27.77 4.78 21.74
N SER A 8 -28.14 5.29 22.92
CA SER A 8 -28.19 6.72 23.21
C SER A 8 -26.81 7.39 23.17
N ILE A 9 -25.76 6.73 23.66
CA ILE A 9 -24.40 7.28 23.65
C ILE A 9 -23.85 7.30 22.21
N PHE A 10 -24.04 6.23 21.43
CA PHE A 10 -23.57 6.19 20.05
C PHE A 10 -24.27 7.22 19.16
N SER A 11 -25.58 7.46 19.35
CA SER A 11 -26.29 8.52 18.61
C SER A 11 -25.80 9.91 19.01
N SER A 12 -25.48 10.12 20.29
CA SER A 12 -24.95 11.40 20.78
C SER A 12 -23.55 11.68 20.24
N ALA A 13 -22.71 10.64 20.14
CA ALA A 13 -21.37 10.74 19.56
C ALA A 13 -21.42 11.01 18.06
N SER A 14 -22.30 10.37 17.30
CA SER A 14 -22.45 10.63 15.86
C SER A 14 -22.95 12.06 15.59
N LEU A 15 -23.91 12.54 16.38
CA LEU A 15 -24.42 13.92 16.30
C LEU A 15 -23.34 14.95 16.63
N ALA A 16 -22.53 14.70 17.67
CA ALA A 16 -21.42 15.59 18.03
C ALA A 16 -20.38 15.67 16.90
N VAL A 17 -20.11 14.54 16.25
CA VAL A 17 -19.20 14.44 15.11
C VAL A 17 -19.74 15.16 13.87
N GLU A 18 -21.03 15.00 13.54
CA GLU A 18 -21.68 15.76 12.46
C GLU A 18 -21.70 17.28 12.75
N TYR A 19 -21.93 17.65 14.00
CA TYR A 19 -21.89 19.05 14.43
C TYR A 19 -20.49 19.65 14.28
N VAL A 20 -19.44 18.96 14.75
CA VAL A 20 -18.06 19.42 14.59
C VAL A 20 -17.69 19.56 13.11
N ASP A 21 -18.09 18.62 12.26
CA ASP A 21 -17.86 18.72 10.82
C ASP A 21 -18.53 19.95 10.20
N SER A 22 -19.75 20.29 10.63
CA SER A 22 -20.45 21.48 10.15
C SER A 22 -19.72 22.78 10.49
N LEU A 23 -18.82 22.75 11.48
CA LEU A 23 -18.00 23.89 11.89
C LEU A 23 -16.65 23.94 11.19
N LEU A 24 -16.22 22.85 10.55
CA LEU A 24 -14.96 22.81 9.82
C LEU A 24 -15.12 23.47 8.44
N PRO A 25 -14.09 24.20 7.96
CA PRO A 25 -14.12 24.76 6.62
C PRO A 25 -14.24 23.64 5.58
N GLU A 26 -15.01 23.88 4.53
CA GLU A 26 -15.15 22.93 3.42
C GLU A 26 -13.78 22.58 2.85
N ASN A 27 -13.51 21.29 2.69
CA ASN A 27 -12.27 20.83 2.11
C ASN A 27 -12.30 21.11 0.60
N PRO A 28 -11.45 22.00 0.06
CA PRO A 28 -11.47 22.36 -1.36
C PRO A 28 -11.12 21.19 -2.28
N LEU A 29 -10.53 20.11 -1.74
CA LEU A 29 -10.20 18.89 -2.49
C LEU A 29 -11.33 17.85 -2.48
N GLN A 30 -12.31 17.97 -1.59
CA GLN A 30 -13.36 16.96 -1.44
C GLN A 30 -14.24 16.87 -2.67
N GLU A 31 -14.75 18.00 -3.17
CA GLU A 31 -15.65 18.01 -4.32
C GLU A 31 -14.96 17.58 -5.63
N PRO A 32 -13.75 18.05 -5.97
CA PRO A 32 -13.00 17.51 -7.10
C PRO A 32 -12.73 16.00 -6.99
N PHE A 33 -12.37 15.53 -5.79
CA PHE A 33 -12.10 14.11 -5.56
C PHE A 33 -13.37 13.26 -5.69
N LYS A 34 -14.49 13.71 -5.13
CA LYS A 34 -15.82 13.08 -5.30
C LYS A 34 -16.21 12.96 -6.76
N ASN A 35 -16.03 14.04 -7.51
CA ASN A 35 -16.37 14.07 -8.94
C ASN A 35 -15.49 13.11 -9.75
N ALA A 36 -14.18 13.07 -9.47
CA ALA A 36 -13.26 12.12 -10.09
C ALA A 36 -13.59 10.66 -9.72
N TRP A 37 -13.93 10.41 -8.45
CA TRP A 37 -14.31 9.09 -7.95
C TRP A 37 -15.58 8.59 -8.63
N ASN A 38 -16.64 9.40 -8.65
CA ASN A 38 -17.90 9.05 -9.30
C ASN A 38 -17.75 8.92 -10.81
N TYR A 39 -16.92 9.75 -11.45
CA TYR A 39 -16.59 9.58 -12.86
C TYR A 39 -15.97 8.19 -13.11
N MET A 40 -15.02 7.77 -12.28
CA MET A 40 -14.43 6.43 -12.38
C MET A 40 -15.50 5.33 -12.22
N LEU A 41 -16.35 5.40 -11.19
CA LEU A 41 -17.40 4.40 -10.95
C LEU A 41 -18.41 4.30 -12.11
N ASN A 42 -18.70 5.42 -12.78
CA ASN A 42 -19.65 5.47 -13.88
C ASN A 42 -19.07 4.98 -15.22
N ASN A 43 -17.75 5.00 -15.38
CA ASN A 43 -17.08 4.67 -16.65
C ASN A 43 -16.37 3.31 -16.63
N TYR A 44 -16.09 2.75 -15.45
CA TYR A 44 -15.34 1.50 -15.31
C TYR A 44 -16.08 0.48 -14.46
N THR A 45 -15.96 -0.80 -14.84
CA THR A 45 -16.48 -1.90 -14.03
C THR A 45 -15.68 -2.05 -12.73
N LYS A 46 -16.30 -2.61 -11.69
CA LYS A 46 -15.60 -2.96 -10.44
C LYS A 46 -14.36 -3.81 -10.69
N PHE A 47 -14.42 -4.76 -11.63
CA PHE A 47 -13.26 -5.55 -12.02
C PHE A 47 -12.12 -4.68 -12.54
N GLN A 48 -12.39 -3.75 -13.47
CA GLN A 48 -11.37 -2.85 -13.99
C GLN A 48 -10.77 -1.94 -12.90
N ILE A 49 -11.60 -1.44 -11.99
CA ILE A 49 -11.14 -0.58 -10.88
C ILE A 49 -10.27 -1.39 -9.91
N ALA A 50 -10.74 -2.55 -9.47
CA ALA A 50 -10.03 -3.41 -8.53
C ALA A 50 -8.70 -3.95 -9.08
N THR A 51 -8.65 -4.24 -10.39
CA THR A 51 -7.47 -4.83 -11.03
C THR A 51 -6.56 -3.77 -11.64
N TRP A 52 -6.98 -3.17 -12.75
CA TRP A 52 -6.18 -2.19 -13.48
C TRP A 52 -6.01 -0.89 -12.72
N GLY A 53 -7.07 -0.42 -12.04
CA GLY A 53 -6.97 0.76 -11.18
C GLY A 53 -5.94 0.57 -10.07
N SER A 54 -6.03 -0.54 -9.32
CA SER A 54 -5.05 -0.86 -8.27
C SER A 54 -3.64 -1.07 -8.82
N LEU A 55 -3.47 -1.71 -9.98
CA LEU A 55 -2.16 -1.85 -10.62
C LEU A 55 -1.58 -0.49 -11.00
N ILE A 56 -2.36 0.40 -11.61
CA ILE A 56 -1.90 1.74 -11.99
C ILE A 56 -1.52 2.53 -10.74
N VAL A 57 -2.33 2.50 -9.69
CA VAL A 57 -2.04 3.15 -8.41
C VAL A 57 -0.73 2.61 -7.83
N HIS A 58 -0.55 1.29 -7.79
CA HIS A 58 0.67 0.64 -7.32
C HIS A 58 1.91 1.07 -8.10
N GLU A 59 1.91 0.90 -9.43
CA GLU A 59 3.06 1.23 -10.27
C GLU A 59 3.39 2.73 -10.22
N ALA A 60 2.36 3.59 -10.31
CA ALA A 60 2.55 5.02 -10.30
C ALA A 60 3.19 5.49 -8.99
N LEU A 61 2.68 5.02 -7.85
CA LEU A 61 3.20 5.39 -6.53
C LEU A 61 4.60 4.84 -6.31
N TYR A 62 4.82 3.56 -6.64
CA TYR A 62 6.13 2.92 -6.48
C TYR A 62 7.22 3.68 -7.26
N PHE A 63 7.02 3.92 -8.55
CA PHE A 63 7.99 4.63 -9.37
C PHE A 63 8.11 6.11 -9.00
N LEU A 64 7.01 6.74 -8.56
CA LEU A 64 7.05 8.12 -8.06
C LEU A 64 7.91 8.23 -6.79
N PHE A 65 7.79 7.29 -5.84
CA PHE A 65 8.64 7.28 -4.64
C PHE A 65 10.09 6.89 -4.93
N CYS A 66 10.33 6.05 -5.94
CA CYS A 66 11.70 5.73 -6.39
C CYS A 66 12.38 6.90 -7.12
N LEU A 67 11.61 7.75 -7.80
CA LEU A 67 12.13 8.78 -8.71
C LEU A 67 13.08 9.79 -8.04
N PRO A 68 12.80 10.37 -6.85
CA PRO A 68 13.74 11.24 -6.16
C PRO A 68 15.11 10.58 -5.93
N GLY A 69 15.11 9.33 -5.45
CA GLY A 69 16.34 8.57 -5.19
C GLY A 69 17.15 8.32 -6.46
N PHE A 70 16.48 8.06 -7.58
CA PHE A 70 17.11 7.94 -8.89
C PHE A 70 17.71 9.28 -9.35
N LEU A 71 16.95 10.37 -9.29
CA LEU A 71 17.42 11.71 -9.71
C LEU A 71 18.62 12.18 -8.89
N PHE A 72 18.67 11.90 -7.59
CA PHE A 72 19.77 12.28 -6.72
C PHE A 72 21.12 11.70 -7.12
N GLN A 73 21.15 10.57 -7.83
CA GLN A 73 22.40 9.98 -8.33
C GLN A 73 23.11 10.89 -9.35
N PHE A 74 22.34 11.71 -10.08
CA PHE A 74 22.84 12.60 -11.12
C PHE A 74 23.19 14.00 -10.59
N ILE A 75 22.80 14.34 -9.36
CA ILE A 75 23.07 15.65 -8.76
C ILE A 75 24.36 15.57 -7.92
N PRO A 76 25.46 16.23 -8.30
CA PRO A 76 26.74 16.12 -7.59
C PRO A 76 26.66 16.50 -6.10
N TYR A 77 25.84 17.49 -5.76
CA TYR A 77 25.60 17.91 -4.37
C TYR A 77 25.00 16.80 -3.51
N MET A 78 24.15 15.94 -4.08
CA MET A 78 23.46 14.88 -3.34
C MET A 78 24.38 13.71 -3.01
N LYS A 79 25.45 13.50 -3.79
CA LYS A 79 26.43 12.41 -3.58
C LYS A 79 27.12 12.47 -2.20
N LYS A 80 27.18 13.66 -1.57
CA LYS A 80 27.77 13.81 -0.23
C LYS A 80 26.94 13.13 0.86
N TYR A 81 25.63 13.00 0.67
CA TYR A 81 24.69 12.38 1.61
C TYR A 81 24.62 10.85 1.46
N LYS A 82 25.23 10.29 0.40
CA LYS A 82 25.29 8.84 0.22
C LYS A 82 26.13 8.20 1.33
N ILE A 83 25.56 7.19 1.99
CA ILE A 83 26.17 6.47 3.11
C ILE A 83 27.32 5.58 2.61
N GLN A 84 27.08 4.70 1.63
CA GLN A 84 28.11 3.81 1.06
C GLN A 84 28.76 4.41 -0.19
N LYS A 85 29.71 5.33 0.01
CA LYS A 85 30.40 6.03 -1.08
C LYS A 85 31.21 5.12 -2.00
N ASP A 86 31.69 3.99 -1.48
CA ASP A 86 32.57 3.06 -2.19
C ASP A 86 31.82 2.09 -3.13
N LYS A 87 30.48 2.15 -3.17
CA LYS A 87 29.65 1.24 -3.97
C LYS A 87 28.71 2.05 -4.87
N PRO A 88 29.19 2.55 -6.03
CA PRO A 88 28.35 3.28 -6.97
C PRO A 88 27.28 2.38 -7.58
N GLU A 89 26.11 2.95 -7.84
CA GLU A 89 25.03 2.29 -8.55
C GLU A 89 25.41 2.21 -10.03
N THR A 90 25.67 1.00 -10.53
CA THR A 90 25.98 0.79 -11.94
C THR A 90 24.69 0.61 -12.75
N TRP A 91 24.72 1.04 -14.01
CA TRP A 91 23.60 0.84 -14.92
C TRP A 91 23.21 -0.64 -15.06
N GLU A 92 24.20 -1.53 -15.10
CA GLU A 92 24.00 -2.98 -15.19
C GLU A 92 23.21 -3.52 -13.99
N ASN A 93 23.54 -3.08 -12.77
CA ASN A 93 22.85 -3.49 -11.55
C ASN A 93 21.42 -2.94 -11.50
N GLN A 94 21.22 -1.68 -11.88
CA GLN A 94 19.89 -1.10 -11.96
C GLN A 94 19.02 -1.81 -12.99
N TRP A 95 19.57 -2.15 -14.16
CA TRP A 95 18.84 -2.88 -15.19
C TRP A 95 18.50 -4.31 -14.76
N LYS A 96 19.42 -4.97 -14.04
CA LYS A 96 19.15 -6.28 -13.43
C LYS A 96 18.02 -6.18 -12.40
N CYS A 97 18.09 -5.21 -11.49
CA CYS A 97 17.07 -4.93 -10.49
C CYS A 97 15.70 -4.70 -11.15
N PHE A 98 15.67 -3.83 -12.17
CA PHE A 98 14.47 -3.49 -12.91
C PHE A 98 13.80 -4.71 -13.58
N LYS A 99 14.56 -5.63 -14.17
CA LYS A 99 13.99 -6.85 -14.77
C LYS A 99 13.31 -7.76 -13.74
N VAL A 100 13.95 -7.97 -12.59
CA VAL A 100 13.39 -8.80 -11.51
C VAL A 100 12.18 -8.11 -10.89
N LEU A 101 12.25 -6.80 -10.72
CA LEU A 101 11.14 -5.97 -10.26
C LEU A 101 9.92 -6.13 -11.18
N LEU A 102 10.08 -5.95 -12.50
CA LEU A 102 8.99 -6.14 -13.47
C LEU A 102 8.43 -7.57 -13.41
N PHE A 103 9.29 -8.59 -13.27
CA PHE A 103 8.81 -9.95 -13.09
C PHE A 103 7.96 -10.09 -11.81
N ASN A 104 8.40 -9.53 -10.69
CA ASN A 104 7.63 -9.57 -9.44
C ASN A 104 6.30 -8.81 -9.57
N HIS A 105 6.29 -7.62 -10.16
CA HIS A 105 5.08 -6.81 -10.32
C HIS A 105 4.05 -7.53 -11.22
N PHE A 106 4.47 -8.02 -12.39
CA PHE A 106 3.52 -8.56 -13.37
C PHE A 106 3.23 -10.05 -13.21
N CYS A 107 4.16 -10.85 -12.68
CA CYS A 107 3.96 -12.30 -12.54
C CYS A 107 3.58 -12.73 -11.12
N ILE A 108 3.88 -11.92 -10.10
CA ILE A 108 3.59 -12.27 -8.70
C ILE A 108 2.51 -11.35 -8.14
N GLN A 109 2.68 -10.04 -8.21
CA GLN A 109 1.75 -9.09 -7.60
C GLN A 109 0.46 -8.92 -8.43
N LEU A 110 0.53 -8.88 -9.75
CA LEU A 110 -0.68 -8.76 -10.59
C LEU A 110 -1.69 -9.89 -10.33
N PRO A 111 -1.32 -11.19 -10.24
CA PRO A 111 -2.25 -12.23 -9.80
C PRO A 111 -2.87 -11.97 -8.42
N LEU A 112 -2.11 -11.44 -7.46
CA LEU A 112 -2.64 -11.08 -6.13
C LEU A 112 -3.59 -9.89 -6.21
N ILE A 113 -3.28 -8.89 -7.03
CA ILE A 113 -4.13 -7.74 -7.32
C ILE A 113 -5.45 -8.21 -7.97
N CYS A 114 -5.40 -9.16 -8.90
CA CYS A 114 -6.61 -9.78 -9.45
C CYS A 114 -7.47 -10.45 -8.36
N GLY A 115 -6.83 -11.02 -7.34
CA GLY A 115 -7.49 -11.55 -6.15
C GLY A 115 -8.31 -10.50 -5.38
N THR A 116 -7.93 -9.22 -5.43
CA THR A 116 -8.64 -8.15 -4.71
C THR A 116 -10.07 -7.97 -5.21
N TYR A 117 -10.32 -8.13 -6.51
CA TYR A 117 -11.68 -8.10 -7.06
C TYR A 117 -12.57 -9.16 -6.41
N TYR A 118 -12.10 -10.42 -6.40
CA TYR A 118 -12.84 -11.54 -5.81
C TYR A 118 -13.05 -11.34 -4.30
N PHE A 119 -12.05 -10.82 -3.59
CA PHE A 119 -12.19 -10.43 -2.19
C PHE A 119 -13.30 -9.38 -2.01
N THR A 120 -13.28 -8.31 -2.80
CA THR A 120 -14.29 -7.24 -2.65
C THR A 120 -15.71 -7.71 -2.99
N GLU A 121 -15.87 -8.60 -3.97
CA GLU A 121 -17.19 -9.17 -4.29
C GLU A 121 -17.64 -10.17 -3.21
N TYR A 122 -16.75 -11.04 -2.71
CA TYR A 122 -17.09 -12.03 -1.69
C TYR A 122 -17.55 -11.38 -0.38
N PHE A 123 -16.86 -10.33 0.07
CA PHE A 123 -17.18 -9.61 1.30
C PHE A 123 -18.14 -8.43 1.10
N ASN A 124 -18.66 -8.23 -0.12
CA ASN A 124 -19.53 -7.10 -0.48
C ASN A 124 -18.93 -5.73 -0.11
N ILE A 125 -17.64 -5.55 -0.34
CA ILE A 125 -16.93 -4.30 -0.05
C ILE A 125 -17.45 -3.20 -0.99
N PRO A 126 -17.94 -2.07 -0.45
CA PRO A 126 -18.44 -0.95 -1.23
C PRO A 126 -17.33 -0.18 -1.98
N TYR A 127 -17.75 0.45 -3.07
CA TYR A 127 -16.94 1.33 -3.91
C TYR A 127 -17.56 2.74 -3.98
N ASP A 128 -18.83 2.88 -3.60
CA ASP A 128 -19.61 4.11 -3.71
C ASP A 128 -19.14 5.20 -2.75
N TRP A 129 -19.25 6.45 -3.19
CA TRP A 129 -18.82 7.60 -2.42
C TRP A 129 -19.57 7.73 -1.09
N GLU A 130 -20.84 7.37 -1.08
CA GLU A 130 -21.76 7.51 0.05
C GLU A 130 -21.34 6.66 1.26
N ARG A 131 -20.70 5.51 1.01
CA ARG A 131 -20.13 4.63 2.05
C ARG A 131 -18.64 4.85 2.27
N MET A 132 -18.03 5.85 1.64
CA MET A 132 -16.62 6.15 1.84
C MET A 132 -16.38 6.54 3.31
N PRO A 133 -15.45 5.85 4.02
CA PRO A 133 -15.13 6.22 5.38
C PRO A 133 -14.50 7.60 5.44
N ARG A 134 -14.77 8.31 6.53
CA ARG A 134 -14.14 9.62 6.78
C ARG A 134 -12.63 9.45 6.92
N TRP A 135 -11.87 10.48 6.54
CA TRP A 135 -10.41 10.41 6.43
C TRP A 135 -9.71 9.95 7.71
N TYR A 136 -10.19 10.32 8.89
CA TYR A 136 -9.57 9.90 10.16
C TYR A 136 -9.83 8.43 10.51
N PHE A 137 -10.98 7.87 10.10
CA PHE A 137 -11.21 6.42 10.20
C PHE A 137 -10.33 5.66 9.22
N LEU A 138 -10.16 6.20 8.01
CA LEU A 138 -9.23 5.66 7.01
C LEU A 138 -7.79 5.61 7.58
N LEU A 139 -7.32 6.72 8.17
CA LEU A 139 -5.99 6.77 8.82
C LEU A 139 -5.87 5.79 9.99
N ALA A 140 -6.88 5.69 10.86
CA ALA A 140 -6.86 4.74 11.97
C ALA A 140 -6.77 3.28 11.48
N ARG A 141 -7.43 2.95 10.37
CA ARG A 141 -7.35 1.63 9.75
C ARG A 141 -6.03 1.39 9.05
N CYS A 142 -5.49 2.37 8.33
CA CYS A 142 -4.11 2.30 7.80
C CYS A 142 -3.10 2.06 8.92
N PHE A 143 -3.26 2.73 10.07
CA PHE A 143 -2.41 2.47 11.24
C PHE A 143 -2.59 1.04 11.76
N GLY A 144 -3.82 0.52 11.83
CA GLY A 144 -4.08 -0.88 12.15
C GLY A 144 -3.41 -1.85 11.18
N CYS A 145 -3.50 -1.59 9.88
CA CYS A 145 -2.80 -2.35 8.84
C CYS A 145 -1.29 -2.29 9.04
N ALA A 146 -0.73 -1.12 9.36
CA ALA A 146 0.70 -0.95 9.61
C ALA A 146 1.19 -1.79 10.80
N VAL A 147 0.44 -1.82 11.90
CA VAL A 147 0.79 -2.66 13.06
C VAL A 147 0.75 -4.15 12.69
N ILE A 148 -0.25 -4.58 11.93
CA ILE A 148 -0.39 -5.97 11.47
C ILE A 148 0.74 -6.35 10.52
N GLU A 149 0.99 -5.53 9.50
CA GLU A 149 2.03 -5.76 8.50
C GLU A 149 3.42 -5.73 9.14
N ASP A 150 3.72 -4.77 10.01
CA ASP A 150 5.00 -4.69 10.73
C ASP A 150 5.22 -5.92 11.63
N THR A 151 4.19 -6.35 12.36
CA THR A 151 4.27 -7.57 13.19
C THR A 151 4.55 -8.80 12.32
N TRP A 152 3.79 -8.97 11.23
CA TRP A 152 3.98 -10.08 10.30
C TRP A 152 5.37 -10.06 9.67
N HIS A 153 5.76 -8.89 9.16
CA HIS A 153 7.03 -8.66 8.50
C HIS A 153 8.18 -8.95 9.46
N TYR A 154 8.15 -8.45 10.69
CA TYR A 154 9.20 -8.69 11.68
C TYR A 154 9.48 -10.19 11.90
N PHE A 155 8.43 -10.96 12.21
CA PHE A 155 8.60 -12.39 12.52
C PHE A 155 9.04 -13.18 11.28
N LEU A 156 8.45 -12.92 10.11
CA LEU A 156 8.73 -13.69 8.92
C LEU A 156 10.06 -13.28 8.28
N HIS A 157 10.40 -12.00 8.30
CA HIS A 157 11.74 -11.53 7.91
C HIS A 157 12.82 -12.16 8.80
N ARG A 158 12.61 -12.22 10.12
CA ARG A 158 13.53 -12.93 11.04
C ARG A 158 13.65 -14.42 10.71
N LEU A 159 12.55 -15.07 10.35
CA LEU A 159 12.56 -16.48 9.90
C LEU A 159 13.32 -16.64 8.58
N LEU A 160 13.14 -15.73 7.63
CA LEU A 160 13.82 -15.74 6.34
C LEU A 160 15.34 -15.57 6.48
N HIS A 161 15.80 -14.84 7.50
CA HIS A 161 17.21 -14.74 7.89
C HIS A 161 17.78 -16.01 8.55
N HIS A 162 16.95 -17.00 8.87
CA HIS A 162 17.45 -18.23 9.46
C HIS A 162 18.39 -18.95 8.47
N LYS A 163 19.55 -19.44 8.95
CA LYS A 163 20.64 -20.00 8.11
C LYS A 163 20.19 -21.07 7.10
N ARG A 164 19.13 -21.81 7.41
CA ARG A 164 18.57 -22.85 6.54
C ARG A 164 17.76 -22.30 5.36
N ILE A 165 17.17 -21.11 5.51
CA ILE A 165 16.26 -20.48 4.54
C ILE A 165 16.96 -19.37 3.76
N TYR A 166 17.76 -18.55 4.46
CA TYR A 166 18.41 -17.35 3.92
C TYR A 166 19.05 -17.57 2.55
N LYS A 167 19.88 -18.60 2.41
CA LYS A 167 20.65 -18.85 1.19
C LYS A 167 19.80 -19.15 -0.05
N TYR A 168 18.52 -19.53 0.13
CA TYR A 168 17.61 -19.91 -0.95
C TYR A 168 16.61 -18.80 -1.29
N ILE A 169 16.16 -18.04 -0.29
CA ILE A 169 15.09 -17.06 -0.46
C ILE A 169 15.65 -15.65 -0.26
N HIS A 170 16.07 -15.34 0.98
CA HIS A 170 16.36 -13.97 1.38
C HIS A 170 17.69 -13.40 0.90
N LYS A 171 18.62 -14.27 0.49
CA LYS A 171 19.91 -13.84 -0.05
C LYS A 171 19.76 -12.96 -1.30
N VAL A 172 18.71 -13.16 -2.09
CA VAL A 172 18.45 -12.34 -3.29
C VAL A 172 18.18 -10.89 -2.88
N HIS A 173 17.37 -10.67 -1.85
CA HIS A 173 17.10 -9.33 -1.34
C HIS A 173 18.35 -8.62 -0.80
N HIS A 174 19.31 -9.35 -0.25
CA HIS A 174 20.60 -8.79 0.22
C HIS A 174 21.70 -8.78 -0.84
N GLU A 175 21.35 -8.90 -2.13
CA GLU A 175 22.33 -8.91 -3.19
C GLU A 175 23.02 -7.54 -3.34
N PHE A 176 22.26 -6.44 -3.29
CA PHE A 176 22.86 -5.11 -3.37
C PHE A 176 23.15 -4.59 -1.97
N GLN A 177 24.44 -4.47 -1.67
CA GLN A 177 24.90 -4.01 -0.37
C GLN A 177 24.73 -2.49 -0.17
N ALA A 178 24.44 -1.75 -1.24
CA ALA A 178 24.20 -0.31 -1.22
C ALA A 178 22.82 -0.03 -1.79
N PRO A 179 21.81 0.17 -0.92
CA PRO A 179 20.44 0.20 -1.38
C PRO A 179 20.06 1.47 -2.12
N PHE A 180 19.22 1.29 -3.14
CA PHE A 180 18.61 2.36 -3.92
C PHE A 180 17.11 2.07 -4.08
N GLY A 181 16.31 3.10 -4.40
CA GLY A 181 14.84 3.04 -4.26
C GLY A 181 14.16 1.80 -4.88
N MET A 182 14.58 1.40 -6.09
CA MET A 182 13.98 0.24 -6.78
C MET A 182 14.28 -1.12 -6.14
N GLU A 183 15.26 -1.21 -5.23
CA GLU A 183 15.60 -2.46 -4.54
C GLU A 183 14.56 -2.84 -3.48
N ALA A 184 13.70 -1.91 -3.04
CA ALA A 184 12.69 -2.16 -2.02
C ALA A 184 11.84 -3.41 -2.35
N GLU A 185 11.55 -3.65 -3.62
CA GLU A 185 10.80 -4.83 -4.10
C GLU A 185 11.66 -5.81 -4.95
N TYR A 186 12.98 -5.64 -4.93
CA TYR A 186 13.92 -6.63 -5.44
C TYR A 186 14.06 -7.78 -4.44
N ALA A 187 13.30 -8.84 -4.65
CA ALA A 187 13.29 -10.00 -3.79
C ALA A 187 13.03 -11.28 -4.58
N HIS A 188 13.30 -12.41 -3.94
CA HIS A 188 12.88 -13.72 -4.47
C HIS A 188 11.34 -13.78 -4.51
N PRO A 189 10.69 -14.36 -5.54
CA PRO A 189 9.23 -14.40 -5.65
C PRO A 189 8.51 -14.95 -4.40
N LEU A 190 9.08 -15.99 -3.78
CA LEU A 190 8.56 -16.53 -2.52
C LEU A 190 8.64 -15.54 -1.36
N GLU A 191 9.68 -14.72 -1.29
CA GLU A 191 9.78 -13.67 -0.27
C GLU A 191 8.69 -12.62 -0.46
N THR A 192 8.48 -12.18 -1.71
CA THR A 192 7.38 -11.26 -2.06
C THR A 192 6.02 -11.82 -1.64
N LEU A 193 5.77 -13.11 -1.85
CA LEU A 193 4.53 -13.77 -1.41
C LEU A 193 4.43 -13.87 0.12
N ILE A 194 5.48 -14.34 0.77
CA ILE A 194 5.51 -14.58 2.22
C ILE A 194 5.33 -13.27 2.98
N LEU A 195 6.13 -12.24 2.66
CA LEU A 195 6.07 -10.95 3.34
C LEU A 195 4.85 -10.15 2.89
N GLY A 196 4.49 -10.19 1.61
CA GLY A 196 3.30 -9.54 1.07
C GLY A 196 1.98 -10.10 1.64
N THR A 197 1.98 -11.28 2.24
CA THR A 197 0.80 -11.80 2.95
C THR A 197 0.39 -10.88 4.12
N GLY A 198 1.34 -10.19 4.76
CA GLY A 198 1.05 -9.24 5.85
C GLY A 198 0.13 -8.10 5.41
N PHE A 199 0.37 -7.55 4.21
CA PHE A 199 -0.50 -6.56 3.58
C PHE A 199 -1.94 -7.09 3.46
N PHE A 200 -2.10 -8.30 2.91
CA PHE A 200 -3.43 -8.88 2.73
C PHE A 200 -4.13 -9.22 4.05
N ILE A 201 -3.40 -9.64 5.09
CA ILE A 201 -3.99 -9.87 6.41
C ILE A 201 -4.59 -8.57 6.96
N GLY A 202 -3.86 -7.46 6.86
CA GLY A 202 -4.37 -6.14 7.28
C GLY A 202 -5.65 -5.76 6.54
N ILE A 203 -5.65 -5.93 5.21
CA ILE A 203 -6.82 -5.67 4.35
C ILE A 203 -8.00 -6.58 4.70
N VAL A 204 -7.80 -7.89 4.82
CA VAL A 204 -8.90 -8.83 5.12
C VAL A 204 -9.56 -8.50 6.47
N LEU A 205 -8.79 -8.03 7.44
CA LEU A 205 -9.30 -7.72 8.77
C LEU A 205 -9.96 -6.34 8.88
N LEU A 206 -9.48 -5.34 8.12
CA LEU A 206 -9.84 -3.94 8.36
C LEU A 206 -10.52 -3.25 7.17
N CYS A 207 -10.55 -3.87 5.98
CA CYS A 207 -11.13 -3.27 4.79
C CYS A 207 -12.66 -3.23 4.84
N ASP A 208 -13.18 -2.00 4.85
CA ASP A 208 -14.61 -1.70 4.79
C ASP A 208 -15.01 -0.94 3.52
N HIS A 209 -14.04 -0.47 2.74
CA HIS A 209 -14.24 0.25 1.48
C HIS A 209 -13.00 0.11 0.60
N VAL A 210 -13.17 0.06 -0.73
CA VAL A 210 -12.04 -0.11 -1.69
C VAL A 210 -10.95 0.96 -1.52
N ILE A 211 -11.31 2.15 -1.07
CA ILE A 211 -10.36 3.25 -0.79
C ILE A 211 -9.29 2.87 0.24
N LEU A 212 -9.58 1.97 1.20
CA LEU A 212 -8.58 1.51 2.15
C LEU A 212 -7.47 0.73 1.45
N LEU A 213 -7.77 -0.04 0.40
CA LEU A 213 -6.75 -0.74 -0.39
C LEU A 213 -5.76 0.27 -0.96
N TRP A 214 -6.27 1.33 -1.61
CA TRP A 214 -5.43 2.33 -2.27
C TRP A 214 -4.71 3.23 -1.28
N ALA A 215 -5.37 3.64 -0.20
CA ALA A 215 -4.75 4.40 0.89
C ALA A 215 -3.64 3.59 1.57
N TRP A 216 -3.87 2.28 1.79
CA TRP A 216 -2.87 1.41 2.39
C TRP A 216 -1.67 1.21 1.47
N VAL A 217 -1.88 0.96 0.17
CA VAL A 217 -0.80 0.93 -0.84
C VAL A 217 0.00 2.24 -0.88
N THR A 218 -0.64 3.38 -0.62
CA THR A 218 0.02 4.69 -0.68
C THR A 218 0.95 4.97 0.49
N ILE A 219 0.62 4.47 1.68
CA ILE A 219 1.32 4.82 2.92
C ILE A 219 2.37 3.77 3.32
N ARG A 220 2.20 2.52 2.88
CA ARG A 220 3.10 1.41 3.22
C ARG A 220 4.48 1.51 2.59
#